data_AF-A0AAU6C908-F1
#
_entry.id   AF-A0AAU6C908-F1
#
_cell.length_a   1.000
_cell.length_b   1.000
_cell.length_c   1.000
_cell.angle_alpha   90.00
_cell.angle_beta   90.00
_cell.angle_gamma   90.00
#
_symmetry.space_group_name_H-M   'P 1'
#
loop_
_entity.id
_entity.type
_entity.pdbx_description
1 polymer ?
#
loop_
_entity_poly.entity_id
_entity_poly.type
_entity_poly.pdbx_seq_one_letter_code
_entity_poly.pdbx_strand_id
1 'polypeptide(L)'
;MSELMKPQDTVGVPAGHERICGPASIRSEAEFFDARARADADAVAKARTHHEGLSAEVVASGTAVHDLLERLRHRGIPSRGELRPLAEAFAKHCRATEATARRALDHRHVAGDAVREDRTEGERLLRMLTDLMAAEPPDGTYALLVGGTMAEIDQYVAHEQRDLVPEIDRELSPTESARLARAFPG
;
A
#
# COMPACT_ATOMS: atom_id res chain seq x y z
N MET A 1 22.59 -36.98 28.76
CA MET A 1 22.60 -35.66 29.42
C MET A 1 22.31 -34.62 28.36
N SER A 2 21.46 -33.67 28.71
CA SER A 2 20.79 -32.72 27.83
C SER A 2 21.63 -31.47 27.62
N GLU A 3 21.82 -31.03 26.37
CA GLU A 3 22.14 -29.62 26.09
C GLU A 3 20.84 -28.89 25.72
N LEU A 4 20.59 -27.78 26.39
CA LEU A 4 19.36 -27.01 26.31
C LEU A 4 19.27 -26.22 25.01
N MET A 5 18.18 -26.44 24.25
CA MET A 5 17.71 -25.49 23.24
C MET A 5 17.28 -24.18 23.91
N LYS A 6 17.74 -23.04 23.40
CA LYS A 6 17.22 -21.72 23.76
C LYS A 6 15.98 -21.39 22.91
N PRO A 7 15.06 -20.54 23.40
CA PRO A 7 13.70 -20.39 22.84
C PRO A 7 13.61 -19.57 21.54
N GLN A 8 14.74 -19.24 20.90
CA GLN A 8 14.82 -18.25 19.82
C GLN A 8 15.26 -18.84 18.47
N ASP A 9 15.57 -20.13 18.42
CA ASP A 9 15.98 -20.80 17.19
C ASP A 9 14.76 -21.40 16.48
N THR A 10 14.07 -20.61 15.66
CA THR A 10 13.12 -21.14 14.67
C THR A 10 13.89 -21.77 13.51
N VAL A 11 13.63 -23.06 13.28
CA VAL A 11 14.16 -23.83 12.14
C VAL A 11 13.87 -23.10 10.83
N GLY A 12 14.92 -22.73 10.11
CA GLY A 12 14.86 -22.13 8.76
C GLY A 12 15.19 -20.64 8.68
N VAL A 13 15.39 -19.93 9.80
CA VAL A 13 15.91 -18.56 9.81
C VAL A 13 17.16 -18.53 10.69
N PRO A 14 18.37 -18.25 10.15
CA PRO A 14 19.57 -18.21 10.96
C PRO A 14 19.49 -17.09 11.99
N ALA A 15 19.70 -17.41 13.27
CA ALA A 15 19.83 -16.43 14.33
C ALA A 15 21.09 -15.58 14.08
N GLY A 16 20.92 -14.26 14.03
CA GLY A 16 22.02 -13.29 14.12
C GLY A 16 23.17 -13.51 13.13
N HIS A 17 23.09 -12.85 11.97
CA HIS A 17 24.24 -12.63 11.09
C HIS A 17 24.84 -13.84 10.37
N GLU A 18 24.03 -14.72 9.79
CA GLU A 18 24.44 -15.39 8.55
C GLU A 18 24.05 -14.52 7.36
N ARG A 19 24.61 -13.30 7.33
CA ARG A 19 24.68 -12.50 6.11
C ARG A 19 25.44 -13.33 5.10
N ILE A 20 24.82 -13.58 3.95
CA ILE A 20 25.39 -14.20 2.76
C ILE A 20 26.88 -13.82 2.65
N CYS A 21 27.78 -14.77 2.95
CA CYS A 21 29.22 -14.60 2.81
C CYS A 21 29.60 -14.67 1.32
N GLY A 22 29.14 -13.70 0.55
CA GLY A 22 29.60 -13.43 -0.81
C GLY A 22 30.89 -12.58 -0.81
N PRO A 23 31.56 -12.49 -1.97
CA PRO A 23 32.71 -11.60 -2.16
C PRO A 23 32.39 -10.18 -1.65
N ALA A 24 33.41 -9.45 -1.20
CA ALA A 24 33.25 -8.13 -0.56
C ALA A 24 32.39 -7.13 -1.37
N SER A 25 32.34 -7.28 -2.70
CA SER A 25 31.48 -6.52 -3.60
C SER A 25 29.98 -6.68 -3.34
N ILE A 26 29.51 -7.87 -2.94
CA ILE A 26 28.09 -8.14 -2.67
C ILE A 26 27.67 -7.60 -1.30
N ARG A 27 28.60 -7.55 -0.34
CA ARG A 27 28.34 -6.98 1.00
C ARG A 27 28.21 -5.45 0.96
N SER A 28 29.02 -4.77 0.16
CA SER A 28 28.86 -3.33 -0.08
C SER A 28 27.57 -3.00 -0.82
N GLU A 29 27.11 -3.89 -1.70
CA GLU A 29 25.83 -3.73 -2.38
C GLU A 29 24.66 -3.92 -1.42
N ALA A 30 24.71 -4.89 -0.50
CA ALA A 30 23.67 -5.08 0.51
C ALA A 30 23.52 -3.85 1.43
N GLU A 31 24.63 -3.27 1.90
CA GLU A 31 24.60 -2.03 2.67
C GLU A 31 24.09 -0.83 1.86
N PHE A 32 24.38 -0.79 0.56
CA PHE A 32 23.84 0.20 -0.37
C PHE A 32 22.32 0.06 -0.55
N PHE A 33 21.81 -1.16 -0.73
CA PHE A 33 20.37 -1.42 -0.85
C PHE A 33 19.63 -1.15 0.47
N ASP A 34 20.19 -1.54 1.61
CA ASP A 34 19.63 -1.25 2.94
C ASP A 34 19.62 0.26 3.21
N ALA A 35 20.70 0.97 2.87
CA ALA A 35 20.78 2.42 3.00
C ALA A 35 19.79 3.14 2.08
N ARG A 36 19.62 2.63 0.85
CA ARG A 36 18.63 3.16 -0.09
C ARG A 36 17.20 2.89 0.37
N ALA A 37 16.90 1.69 0.85
CA ALA A 37 15.59 1.36 1.41
C ALA A 37 15.25 2.22 2.63
N ARG A 38 16.24 2.52 3.49
CA ARG A 38 16.07 3.47 4.60
C ARG A 38 15.89 4.90 4.13
N ALA A 39 16.67 5.34 3.14
CA ALA A 39 16.54 6.67 2.56
C ALA A 39 15.18 6.85 1.87
N ASP A 40 14.67 5.83 1.19
CA ASP A 40 13.34 5.82 0.58
C ASP A 40 12.26 5.83 1.67
N ALA A 41 12.42 5.05 2.75
CA ALA A 41 11.50 5.09 3.90
C ALA A 41 11.49 6.47 4.60
N ASP A 42 12.65 7.10 4.76
CA ASP A 42 12.78 8.45 5.34
C ASP A 42 12.25 9.54 4.38
N ALA A 43 12.44 9.38 3.07
CA ALA A 43 11.88 10.27 2.06
C ALA A 43 10.35 10.15 2.02
N VAL A 44 9.81 8.94 2.11
CA VAL A 44 8.38 8.67 2.27
C VAL A 44 7.87 9.27 3.59
N ALA A 45 8.60 9.13 4.70
CA ALA A 45 8.24 9.72 5.98
C ALA A 45 8.26 11.26 5.97
N LYS A 46 9.19 11.88 5.23
CA LYS A 46 9.26 13.34 5.02
C LYS A 46 8.21 13.86 4.04
N ALA A 47 7.89 13.10 3.00
CA ALA A 47 6.77 13.41 2.09
C ALA A 47 5.44 13.40 2.88
N ARG A 48 5.24 12.37 3.72
CA ARG A 48 4.09 12.26 4.63
C ARG A 48 3.87 13.47 5.55
N THR A 49 4.89 14.31 5.80
CA THR A 49 4.80 15.44 6.74
C THR A 49 4.36 16.77 6.11
N HIS A 50 4.22 16.89 4.77
CA HIS A 50 3.96 18.18 4.13
C HIS A 50 2.99 18.17 2.92
N HIS A 51 2.06 17.21 2.82
CA HIS A 51 0.99 17.32 1.83
C HIS A 51 -0.09 18.29 2.33
N GLU A 52 -0.56 19.19 1.45
CA GLU A 52 -1.67 20.10 1.69
C GLU A 52 -2.77 19.91 0.63
N GLY A 53 -3.98 20.38 0.92
CA GLY A 53 -5.09 20.31 -0.04
C GLY A 53 -5.44 18.86 -0.43
N LEU A 54 -5.62 18.62 -1.73
CA LEU A 54 -6.13 17.34 -2.22
C LEU A 54 -5.18 16.17 -1.94
N SER A 55 -3.88 16.39 -2.07
CA SER A 55 -2.85 15.39 -1.76
C SER A 55 -2.94 14.89 -0.33
N ALA A 56 -3.21 15.80 0.63
CA ALA A 56 -3.38 15.44 2.03
C ALA A 56 -4.60 14.53 2.25
N GLU A 57 -5.72 14.81 1.59
CA GLU A 57 -6.95 14.00 1.68
C GLU A 57 -6.76 12.61 1.10
N VAL A 58 -6.09 12.51 -0.06
CA VAL A 58 -5.74 11.23 -0.69
C VAL A 58 -4.86 10.39 0.24
N VAL A 59 -3.80 10.99 0.80
CA VAL A 59 -2.88 10.31 1.73
C VAL A 59 -3.61 9.87 3.00
N ALA A 60 -4.45 10.73 3.58
CA ALA A 60 -5.21 10.42 4.79
C ALA A 60 -6.19 9.26 4.55
N SER A 61 -6.89 9.29 3.40
CA SER A 61 -7.81 8.23 2.99
C SER A 61 -7.09 6.90 2.78
N GLY A 62 -5.96 6.91 2.08
CA GLY A 62 -5.12 5.72 1.90
C GLY A 62 -4.56 5.18 3.22
N THR A 63 -4.14 6.06 4.13
CA THR A 63 -3.66 5.68 5.47
C THR A 63 -4.77 4.98 6.28
N ALA A 64 -6.02 5.44 6.18
CA ALA A 64 -7.13 4.76 6.84
C ALA A 64 -7.38 3.33 6.31
N VAL A 65 -7.14 3.10 5.00
CA VAL A 65 -7.18 1.75 4.40
C VAL A 65 -6.01 0.90 4.90
N HIS A 66 -4.80 1.45 4.91
CA HIS A 66 -3.60 0.78 5.45
C HIS A 66 -3.80 0.34 6.91
N ASP A 67 -4.31 1.23 7.76
CA ASP A 67 -4.57 0.93 9.17
C ASP A 67 -5.62 -0.19 9.35
N LEU A 68 -6.61 -0.26 8.45
CA LEU A 68 -7.57 -1.38 8.44
C LEU A 68 -6.89 -2.69 8.07
N LEU A 69 -6.01 -2.68 7.07
CA LEU A 69 -5.23 -3.86 6.66
C LEU A 69 -4.35 -4.37 7.80
N GLU A 70 -3.59 -3.50 8.45
CA GLU A 70 -2.73 -3.87 9.58
C GLU A 70 -3.53 -4.47 10.74
N ARG A 71 -4.68 -3.87 11.07
CA ARG A 71 -5.59 -4.43 12.09
C ARG A 71 -6.08 -5.83 11.74
N LEU A 72 -6.38 -6.10 10.47
CA LEU A 72 -6.80 -7.44 10.02
C LEU A 72 -5.63 -8.42 10.07
N ARG A 73 -4.44 -8.03 9.58
CA ARG A 73 -3.21 -8.86 9.61
C ARG A 73 -2.86 -9.31 11.03
N HIS A 74 -2.95 -8.41 12.00
CA HIS A 74 -2.68 -8.74 13.41
C HIS A 74 -3.66 -9.73 14.03
N ARG A 75 -4.87 -9.88 13.48
CA ARG A 75 -5.90 -10.82 13.97
C ARG A 75 -5.82 -12.20 13.30
N GLY A 76 -4.96 -12.38 12.31
CA GLY A 76 -4.83 -13.60 11.54
C GLY A 76 -5.55 -13.53 10.20
N ILE A 77 -6.02 -14.68 9.69
CA ILE A 77 -6.72 -14.74 8.39
C ILE A 77 -8.16 -14.25 8.61
N PRO A 78 -8.57 -13.10 8.05
CA PRO A 78 -9.91 -12.58 8.27
C PRO A 78 -10.95 -13.45 7.56
N SER A 79 -12.11 -13.59 8.20
CA SER A 79 -13.28 -14.18 7.57
C SER A 79 -13.88 -13.26 6.50
N ARG A 80 -14.75 -13.82 5.64
CA ARG A 80 -15.45 -13.07 4.59
C ARG A 80 -16.23 -11.87 5.15
N GLY A 81 -16.84 -12.02 6.33
CA GLY A 81 -17.57 -10.95 6.99
C GLY A 81 -16.65 -9.82 7.48
N GLU A 82 -15.43 -10.16 7.90
CA GLU A 82 -14.43 -9.21 8.38
C GLU A 82 -13.73 -8.46 7.24
N LEU A 83 -13.78 -8.97 6.01
CA LEU A 83 -13.30 -8.26 4.81
C LEU A 83 -14.24 -7.13 4.36
N ARG A 84 -15.52 -7.16 4.77
CA ARG A 84 -16.51 -6.17 4.30
C ARG A 84 -16.15 -4.72 4.67
N PRO A 85 -15.75 -4.40 5.91
CA PRO A 85 -15.31 -3.05 6.25
C PRO A 85 -14.11 -2.58 5.42
N LEU A 86 -13.16 -3.47 5.12
CA LEU A 86 -12.02 -3.16 4.25
C LEU A 86 -12.50 -2.86 2.82
N ALA A 87 -13.37 -3.70 2.27
CA ALA A 87 -13.91 -3.51 0.92
C ALA A 87 -14.70 -2.19 0.79
N GLU A 88 -15.50 -1.85 1.79
CA GLU A 88 -16.24 -0.58 1.82
C GLU A 88 -15.30 0.63 1.91
N ALA A 89 -14.30 0.59 2.79
CA ALA A 89 -13.31 1.65 2.94
C ALA A 89 -12.47 1.82 1.67
N PHE A 90 -12.01 0.72 1.08
CA PHE A 90 -11.23 0.75 -0.16
C PHE A 90 -12.08 1.24 -1.35
N ALA A 91 -13.32 0.78 -1.48
CA ALA A 91 -14.23 1.27 -2.52
C ALA A 91 -14.56 2.76 -2.34
N LYS A 92 -14.66 3.24 -1.09
CA LYS A 92 -14.83 4.65 -0.80
C LYS A 92 -13.61 5.47 -1.22
N HIS A 93 -12.42 5.02 -0.84
CA HIS A 93 -11.15 5.62 -1.24
C HIS A 93 -11.02 5.72 -2.77
N CYS A 94 -11.16 4.60 -3.50
CA CYS A 94 -11.07 4.60 -4.97
C CYS A 94 -12.09 5.55 -5.62
N ARG A 95 -13.33 5.62 -5.11
CA ARG A 95 -14.35 6.55 -5.63
C ARG A 95 -14.01 8.01 -5.34
N ALA A 96 -13.48 8.30 -4.15
CA ALA A 96 -13.05 9.63 -3.77
C ALA A 96 -11.87 10.12 -4.64
N THR A 97 -10.84 9.29 -4.79
CA THR A 97 -9.68 9.54 -5.66
C THR A 97 -10.09 9.69 -7.13
N GLU A 98 -11.03 8.87 -7.62
CA GLU A 98 -11.57 9.01 -8.98
C GLU A 98 -12.32 10.33 -9.18
N ALA A 99 -13.22 10.68 -8.25
CA ALA A 99 -14.05 11.87 -8.37
C ALA A 99 -13.26 13.19 -8.28
N THR A 100 -12.04 13.14 -7.72
CA THR A 100 -11.22 14.32 -7.45
C THR A 100 -9.90 14.29 -8.22
N ALA A 101 -8.90 13.55 -7.74
CA ALA A 101 -7.54 13.55 -8.27
C ALA A 101 -7.48 13.05 -9.71
N ARG A 102 -7.99 11.85 -9.99
CA ARG A 102 -7.85 11.23 -11.32
C ARG A 102 -8.55 12.04 -12.39
N ARG A 103 -9.80 12.47 -12.17
CA ARG A 103 -10.53 13.33 -13.11
C ARG A 103 -9.85 14.68 -13.34
N ALA A 104 -9.24 15.28 -12.32
CA ALA A 104 -8.52 16.54 -12.46
C ALA A 104 -7.20 16.38 -13.25
N LEU A 105 -6.60 15.20 -13.20
CA LEU A 105 -5.34 14.86 -13.87
C LEU A 105 -5.54 14.19 -15.25
N ASP A 106 -6.72 13.66 -15.55
CA ASP A 106 -7.04 12.88 -16.77
C ASP A 106 -6.75 13.66 -18.08
N HIS A 107 -6.89 15.00 -18.03
CA HIS A 107 -6.65 15.89 -19.17
C HIS A 107 -5.19 16.38 -19.27
N ARG A 108 -4.30 15.94 -18.37
CA ARG A 108 -2.92 16.42 -18.29
C ARG A 108 -1.97 15.35 -18.84
N HIS A 109 -1.32 15.68 -19.95
CA HIS A 109 -0.49 14.74 -20.72
C HIS A 109 0.61 14.03 -19.93
N VAL A 110 1.13 14.64 -18.86
CA VAL A 110 2.22 14.08 -18.04
C VAL A 110 1.71 13.06 -17.00
N ALA A 111 0.49 13.25 -16.49
CA ALA A 111 -0.08 12.42 -15.42
C ALA A 111 -0.99 11.28 -15.92
N GLY A 112 -1.31 11.26 -17.22
CA GLY A 112 -2.30 10.34 -17.80
C GLY A 112 -1.98 8.85 -17.61
N ASP A 113 -0.71 8.46 -17.70
CA ASP A 113 -0.31 7.06 -17.51
C ASP A 113 -0.43 6.64 -16.04
N ALA A 114 0.05 7.48 -15.10
CA ALA A 114 -0.10 7.23 -13.66
C ALA A 114 -1.58 7.08 -13.27
N VAL A 115 -2.45 7.97 -13.76
CA VAL A 115 -3.90 7.90 -13.52
C VAL A 115 -4.53 6.62 -14.09
N ARG A 116 -4.14 6.23 -15.31
CA ARG A 116 -4.68 5.04 -15.98
C ARG A 116 -4.25 3.75 -15.28
N GLU A 117 -2.98 3.65 -14.89
CA GLU A 117 -2.45 2.51 -14.15
C GLU A 117 -3.10 2.39 -12.77
N ASP A 118 -3.15 3.49 -12.02
CA ASP A 118 -3.78 3.59 -10.71
C ASP A 118 -5.28 3.20 -10.75
N ARG A 119 -6.03 3.69 -11.74
CA ARG A 119 -7.44 3.32 -11.95
C ARG A 119 -7.60 1.83 -12.24
N THR A 120 -6.80 1.30 -13.17
CA THR A 120 -6.89 -0.11 -13.58
C THR A 120 -6.61 -1.04 -12.42
N GLU A 121 -5.60 -0.70 -11.62
CA GLU A 121 -5.19 -1.49 -10.46
C GLU A 121 -6.23 -1.43 -9.34
N GLY A 122 -6.72 -0.24 -8.98
CA GLY A 122 -7.77 -0.09 -7.97
C GLY A 122 -9.04 -0.87 -8.32
N GLU A 123 -9.45 -0.86 -9.59
CA GLU A 123 -10.60 -1.67 -10.06
C GLU A 123 -10.34 -3.17 -9.98
N ARG A 124 -9.13 -3.63 -10.34
CA ARG A 124 -8.74 -5.04 -10.25
C ARG A 124 -8.83 -5.53 -8.81
N LEU A 125 -8.30 -4.75 -7.87
CA LEU A 125 -8.28 -5.09 -6.45
C LEU A 125 -9.68 -5.09 -5.82
N LEU A 126 -10.56 -4.17 -6.24
CA LEU A 126 -11.96 -4.17 -5.82
C LEU A 126 -12.71 -5.43 -6.28
N ARG A 127 -12.45 -5.89 -7.51
CA ARG A 127 -13.00 -7.16 -8.00
C ARG A 127 -12.49 -8.34 -7.17
N MET A 128 -11.19 -8.41 -6.91
CA MET A 128 -10.59 -9.47 -6.08
C MET A 128 -11.19 -9.51 -4.67
N LEU A 129 -11.37 -8.37 -4.01
CA LEU A 129 -12.04 -8.32 -2.71
C LEU A 129 -13.50 -8.80 -2.79
N THR A 130 -14.21 -8.42 -3.84
CA THR A 130 -15.60 -8.85 -4.05
C THR A 130 -15.67 -10.36 -4.25
N ASP A 131 -14.78 -10.92 -5.05
CA ASP A 131 -14.69 -12.35 -5.31
C ASP A 131 -14.35 -13.13 -4.04
N LEU A 132 -13.42 -12.63 -3.21
CA LEU A 132 -13.08 -13.24 -1.92
C LEU A 132 -14.26 -13.28 -0.95
N MET A 133 -15.14 -12.27 -0.99
CA MET A 133 -16.33 -12.21 -0.16
C MET A 133 -17.49 -13.08 -0.68
N ALA A 134 -17.60 -13.24 -1.99
CA ALA A 134 -18.73 -13.92 -2.64
C ALA A 134 -18.45 -15.38 -2.99
N ALA A 135 -17.21 -15.73 -3.35
CA ALA A 135 -16.85 -17.03 -3.88
C ALA A 135 -16.39 -18.00 -2.78
N GLU A 136 -16.57 -19.28 -3.08
CA GLU A 136 -15.93 -20.38 -2.37
C GLU A 136 -14.67 -20.77 -3.13
N PRO A 137 -13.50 -20.26 -2.72
CA PRO A 137 -12.26 -20.64 -3.40
C PRO A 137 -11.95 -22.12 -3.11
N PRO A 138 -11.12 -22.75 -3.93
CA PRO A 138 -10.69 -24.13 -3.71
C PRO A 138 -10.18 -24.34 -2.27
N ASP A 139 -10.49 -25.50 -1.70
CA ASP A 139 -10.14 -25.84 -0.33
C ASP A 139 -8.67 -25.53 -0.02
N GLY A 140 -8.43 -24.84 1.11
CA GLY A 140 -7.10 -24.49 1.58
C GLY A 140 -6.44 -23.28 0.89
N THR A 141 -7.04 -22.69 -0.14
CA THR A 141 -6.45 -21.53 -0.86
C THR A 141 -6.90 -20.16 -0.32
N TYR A 142 -8.00 -20.10 0.44
CA TYR A 142 -8.57 -18.84 0.93
C TYR A 142 -7.56 -17.96 1.67
N ALA A 143 -6.80 -18.55 2.60
CA ALA A 143 -5.80 -17.84 3.38
C ALA A 143 -4.74 -17.14 2.51
N LEU A 144 -4.27 -17.86 1.47
CA LEU A 144 -3.27 -17.34 0.54
C LEU A 144 -3.85 -16.21 -0.31
N LEU A 145 -5.06 -16.39 -0.84
CA LEU A 145 -5.72 -15.40 -1.69
C LEU A 145 -6.04 -14.12 -0.92
N VAL A 146 -6.51 -14.24 0.33
CA VAL A 146 -6.76 -13.10 1.22
C VAL A 146 -5.46 -12.38 1.56
N GLY A 147 -4.43 -13.12 1.97
CA GLY A 147 -3.12 -12.54 2.30
C GLY A 147 -2.51 -11.80 1.10
N GLY A 148 -2.54 -12.41 -0.09
CA GLY A 148 -2.09 -11.79 -1.33
C GLY A 148 -2.87 -10.52 -1.68
N THR A 149 -4.20 -10.59 -1.69
CA THR A 149 -5.05 -9.42 -1.99
C THR A 149 -4.82 -8.27 -1.01
N MET A 150 -4.69 -8.57 0.29
CA MET A 150 -4.39 -7.56 1.31
C MET A 150 -2.98 -6.96 1.14
N ALA A 151 -2.00 -7.73 0.66
CA ALA A 151 -0.67 -7.22 0.35
C ALA A 151 -0.68 -6.32 -0.89
N GLU A 152 -1.43 -6.69 -1.93
CA GLU A 152 -1.55 -5.88 -3.15
C GLU A 152 -2.28 -4.56 -2.89
N ILE A 153 -3.33 -4.54 -2.06
CA ILE A 153 -4.01 -3.27 -1.69
C ILE A 153 -3.06 -2.35 -0.93
N ASP A 154 -2.27 -2.90 -0.02
CA ASP A 154 -1.27 -2.13 0.75
C ASP A 154 -0.21 -1.51 -0.17
N GLN A 155 0.29 -2.31 -1.13
CA GLN A 155 1.21 -1.83 -2.15
C GLN A 155 0.57 -0.78 -3.06
N TYR A 156 -0.68 -0.97 -3.45
CA TYR A 156 -1.44 0.00 -4.24
C TYR A 156 -1.50 1.37 -3.53
N VAL A 157 -1.86 1.41 -2.24
CA VAL A 157 -1.90 2.67 -1.48
C VAL A 157 -0.51 3.31 -1.40
N ALA A 158 0.54 2.51 -1.21
CA ALA A 158 1.91 3.00 -1.21
C ALA A 158 2.35 3.55 -2.58
N HIS A 159 1.93 2.92 -3.68
CA HIS A 159 2.16 3.40 -5.04
C HIS A 159 1.39 4.68 -5.34
N GLU A 160 0.15 4.81 -4.88
CA GLU A 160 -0.62 6.05 -5.01
C GLU A 160 0.10 7.23 -4.34
N GLN A 161 0.67 7.01 -3.15
CA GLN A 161 1.50 8.03 -2.46
C GLN A 161 2.81 8.34 -3.20
N ARG A 162 3.41 7.36 -3.86
CA ARG A 162 4.68 7.53 -4.59
C ARG A 162 4.49 8.20 -5.95
N ASP A 163 3.41 7.86 -6.64
CA ASP A 163 3.24 8.15 -8.06
C ASP A 163 2.13 9.19 -8.28
N LEU A 164 0.92 8.97 -7.76
CA LEU A 164 -0.21 9.87 -7.99
C LEU A 164 -0.09 11.19 -7.20
N VAL A 165 0.27 11.12 -5.93
CA VAL A 165 0.34 12.29 -5.04
C VAL A 165 1.32 13.36 -5.56
N PRO A 166 2.54 13.02 -6.02
CA PRO A 166 3.42 14.02 -6.64
C PRO A 166 2.87 14.64 -7.92
N GLU A 167 2.03 13.94 -8.69
CA GLU A 167 1.35 14.52 -9.85
C GLU A 167 0.30 15.55 -9.41
N ILE A 168 -0.45 15.27 -8.34
CA ILE A 168 -1.41 16.23 -7.77
C ILE A 168 -0.68 17.52 -7.36
N ASP A 169 0.42 17.39 -6.61
CA ASP A 169 1.20 18.52 -6.09
C ASP A 169 1.86 19.35 -7.21
N ARG A 170 2.27 18.71 -8.30
CA ARG A 170 2.94 19.38 -9.43
C ARG A 170 1.97 20.07 -10.37
N GLU A 171 0.85 19.42 -10.65
CA GLU A 171 -0.05 19.82 -11.71
C GLU A 171 -1.14 20.77 -11.21
N LEU A 172 -1.70 20.54 -10.02
CA LEU A 172 -2.84 21.32 -9.56
C LEU A 172 -2.38 22.63 -8.92
N SER A 173 -3.02 23.73 -9.30
CA SER A 173 -2.82 25.00 -8.59
C SER A 173 -3.28 24.88 -7.14
N PRO A 174 -2.69 25.65 -6.18
CA PRO A 174 -3.11 25.59 -4.78
C PRO A 174 -4.61 25.81 -4.57
N THR A 175 -5.22 26.74 -5.33
CA THR A 175 -6.66 27.02 -5.26
C THR A 175 -7.51 25.85 -5.77
N GLU A 176 -7.07 25.21 -6.86
CA GLU A 176 -7.75 24.04 -7.41
C GLU A 176 -7.63 22.83 -6.47
N SER A 177 -6.43 22.56 -5.96
CA SER A 177 -6.16 21.52 -4.96
C SER A 177 -7.03 21.72 -3.71
N ALA A 178 -7.07 22.93 -3.14
CA ALA A 178 -7.91 23.22 -1.98
C ALA A 178 -9.42 23.08 -2.26
N ARG A 179 -9.87 23.41 -3.48
CA ARG A 179 -11.26 23.21 -3.90
C ARG A 179 -11.62 21.73 -3.99
N LEU A 180 -10.75 20.92 -4.59
CA LEU A 180 -10.96 19.49 -4.73
C LEU A 180 -10.85 18.76 -3.39
N ALA A 181 -9.96 19.20 -2.50
CA ALA A 181 -9.88 18.69 -1.12
C ALA A 181 -11.23 18.81 -0.39
N ARG A 182 -11.89 19.97 -0.47
CA ARG A 182 -13.23 20.17 0.11
C ARG A 182 -14.32 19.30 -0.54
N ALA A 183 -14.08 18.85 -1.77
CA ALA A 183 -14.98 17.96 -2.49
C ALA A 183 -14.62 16.48 -2.29
N PHE A 184 -13.52 16.17 -1.60
CA PHE A 184 -13.07 14.81 -1.32
C PHE A 184 -14.05 14.16 -0.34
N PRO A 185 -14.76 13.09 -0.72
CA PRO A 185 -15.72 12.43 0.16
C PRO A 185 -15.02 11.83 1.38
N GLY A 186 -15.23 12.47 2.55
CA GLY A 186 -14.78 11.99 3.85
C GLY A 186 -15.49 10.74 4.32
#